data_AF-A0A172ZEU3-F1
#
_entry.id   AF-A0A172ZEU3-F1
#
_cell.length_a   1.000
_cell.length_b   1.000
_cell.length_c   1.000
_cell.angle_alpha   90.00
_cell.angle_beta   90.00
_cell.angle_gamma   90.00
#
_symmetry.space_group_name_H-M   'P 1'
#
loop_
_entity.id
_entity.type
_entity.pdbx_description
1 polymer ?
#
loop_
_entity_poly.entity_id
_entity_poly.type
_entity_poly.pdbx_seq_one_letter_code
_entity_poly.pdbx_strand_id
1 'polypeptide(L)' 'MKTLRKFILAFLLANVIGNFSFRRLSFLQYDMAAGWFTLENGIKYLVSLACYIAVAVWVYQILEGLEKWREKNKSR' A
#
# COMPACT_ATOMS: atom_id res chain seq x y z
N MET A 1 -9.19 13.06 -15.99
CA MET A 1 -10.11 12.42 -15.00
C MET A 1 -9.90 10.91 -14.82
N LYS A 2 -9.62 10.11 -15.86
CA LYS A 2 -9.40 8.64 -15.69
C LYS A 2 -8.18 8.29 -14.82
N THR A 3 -7.07 9.02 -14.95
CA THR A 3 -5.83 8.78 -14.18
C THR A 3 -5.99 9.10 -12.70
N LEU A 4 -6.63 10.23 -12.37
CA LEU A 4 -6.90 10.61 -10.97
C LEU A 4 -7.78 9.56 -10.27
N ARG A 5 -8.80 9.04 -10.97
CA ARG A 5 -9.68 8.00 -10.44
C ARG A 5 -8.94 6.67 -10.21
N LYS A 6 -8.01 6.30 -11.09
CA LYS A 6 -7.14 5.12 -10.87
C LYS A 6 -6.24 5.31 -9.67
N PHE A 7 -5.68 6.51 -9.50
CA PHE A 7 -4.82 6.81 -8.36
C PHE A 7 -5.59 6.72 -7.04
N ILE A 8 -6.82 7.27 -7.00
CA ILE A 8 -7.71 7.16 -5.84
C ILE A 8 -8.06 5.69 -5.56
N LEU A 9 -8.40 4.91 -6.59
CA LEU A 9 -8.74 3.49 -6.43
C LEU A 9 -7.54 2.66 -5.94
N ALA A 10 -6.35 2.90 -6.51
CA ALA A 10 -5.11 2.26 -6.12
C ALA A 10 -4.74 2.61 -4.67
N PHE A 11 -4.90 3.88 -4.29
CA PHE A 11 -4.63 4.36 -2.94
C PHE A 11 -5.59 3.73 -1.91
N LEU A 12 -6.89 3.64 -2.24
CA LEU A 12 -7.87 2.98 -1.38
C LEU A 12 -7.59 1.49 -1.22
N LEU A 13 -7.29 0.78 -2.31
CA LEU A 13 -6.95 -0.65 -2.28
C LEU A 13 -5.65 -0.89 -1.50
N ALA A 14 -4.63 -0.07 -1.71
CA ALA A 14 -3.37 -0.15 -0.98
C ALA A 14 -3.56 0.12 0.52
N ASN A 15 -4.45 1.04 0.91
CA ASN A 15 -4.80 1.26 2.31
C ASN A 15 -5.52 0.06 2.92
N VAL A 16 -6.46 -0.56 2.20
CA VAL A 16 -7.16 -1.76 2.70
C VAL A 16 -6.20 -2.95 2.83
N ILE A 17 -5.38 -3.20 1.80
CA ILE A 17 -4.40 -4.29 1.79
C ILE A 17 -3.32 -4.05 2.84
N GLY A 18 -2.82 -2.82 2.94
CA GLY A 18 -1.85 -2.41 3.94
C GLY A 18 -2.42 -2.59 5.34
N ASN A 19 -3.59 -2.03 5.63
CA ASN A 19 -4.21 -2.16 6.95
C ASN A 19 -4.46 -3.63 7.33
N PHE A 20 -4.89 -4.48 6.39
CA PHE A 20 -5.07 -5.90 6.66
C PHE A 20 -3.75 -6.66 6.87
N SER A 21 -2.74 -6.36 6.06
CA SER A 21 -1.42 -7.02 6.10
C SER A 21 -0.60 -6.60 7.32
N PHE A 22 -0.52 -5.29 7.61
CA PHE A 22 0.24 -4.75 8.72
C PHE A 22 -0.40 -5.05 10.07
N ARG A 23 -1.73 -5.16 10.13
CA ARG A 23 -2.42 -5.58 11.37
C ARG A 23 -2.07 -7.02 11.78
N ARG A 24 -1.69 -7.88 10.82
CA ARG A 24 -1.19 -9.24 11.10
C ARG A 24 0.30 -9.31 11.44
N LEU A 25 1.10 -8.33 11.01
CA LEU A 25 2.53 -8.26 11.32
C LEU A 25 2.72 -7.61 12.70
N SER A 26 2.70 -8.43 13.75
CA SER A 26 2.97 -7.99 15.13
C SER A 26 4.30 -7.24 15.29
N PHE A 27 5.28 -7.51 14.42
CA PHE A 27 6.57 -6.82 14.37
C PHE A 27 6.48 -5.33 13.99
N LEU A 28 5.43 -4.95 13.23
CA LEU A 28 5.17 -3.57 12.79
C LEU A 28 4.13 -2.87 13.65
N GLN A 29 3.57 -3.56 14.65
CA GLN A 29 2.70 -2.93 15.62
C GLN A 29 3.57 -2.09 16.56
N TYR A 30 3.16 -0.84 16.76
CA TYR A 30 3.76 0.03 17.75
C TYR A 30 3.61 -0.61 19.13
N ASP A 31 4.73 -0.75 19.82
CA ASP A 31 4.68 -1.10 21.22
C ASP A 31 4.29 0.17 21.99
N MET A 32 2.99 0.30 22.30
CA MET A 32 2.46 1.43 23.06
C MET A 32 3.03 1.48 24.49
N ALA A 33 3.62 0.38 24.98
CA ALA A 33 4.27 0.34 26.29
C ALA A 33 5.68 0.97 26.27
N ALA A 34 6.35 1.00 25.12
CA ALA A 34 7.73 1.51 24.99
C ALA A 34 7.83 3.04 24.80
N GLY A 35 6.70 3.75 24.74
CA GLY A 35 6.68 5.20 24.53
C GLY A 35 6.97 5.61 23.07
N TRP A 36 6.39 6.74 22.65
CA TRP A 36 6.39 7.21 21.25
C TRP A 36 7.79 7.58 20.72
N PHE A 37 8.77 7.81 21.60
CA PHE A 37 10.08 8.40 21.31
C PHE A 37 11.26 7.42 21.37
N THR A 38 11.03 6.11 21.35
CA THR A 38 12.13 5.14 21.23
C THR A 38 12.57 5.00 19.78
N LEU A 39 13.90 4.93 19.56
CA LEU A 39 14.51 4.77 18.23
C LEU A 39 13.91 3.57 17.47
N GLU A 40 13.57 2.51 18.20
CA GLU A 40 12.92 1.31 17.69
C GLU A 40 11.53 1.60 17.07
N ASN A 41 10.69 2.40 17.73
CA ASN A 41 9.39 2.80 17.20
C ASN A 41 9.54 3.72 15.97
N GLY A 42 10.59 4.55 15.92
CA GLY A 42 10.91 5.35 14.74
C GLY A 42 11.31 4.49 13.52
N ILE A 43 12.11 3.44 13.74
CA ILE A 43 12.48 2.49 12.67
C ILE A 43 11.25 1.71 12.21
N LYS A 44 10.43 1.19 13.13
CA LYS A 44 9.17 0.50 12.81
C LYS A 44 8.23 1.39 11.99
N TYR A 45 8.13 2.68 12.32
CA TYR A 45 7.35 3.65 11.53
C TYR A 45 7.86 3.76 10.10
N LEU A 46 9.17 3.99 9.91
CA LEU A 46 9.77 4.16 8.59
C LEU A 46 9.62 2.90 7.75
N VAL A 47 9.79 1.71 8.33
CA VAL A 47 9.57 0.44 7.65
C VAL A 47 8.10 0.28 7.26
N SER A 48 7.16 0.54 8.18
CA SER A 48 5.73 0.51 7.86
C SER A 48 5.38 1.49 6.74
N LEU A 49 5.88 2.72 6.79
CA LEU A 49 5.64 3.73 5.76
C LEU A 49 6.20 3.28 4.40
N ALA A 50 7.42 2.77 4.36
CA ALA A 50 8.04 2.24 3.15
C ALA A 50 7.22 1.07 2.58
N CYS A 51 6.74 0.16 3.42
CA CYS A 51 5.90 -0.95 2.96
C CYS A 51 4.54 -0.46 2.44
N TYR A 52 3.91 0.55 3.05
CA TYR A 52 2.69 1.17 2.52
C TYR A 52 2.91 1.77 1.13
N ILE A 53 4.01 2.50 0.94
CA ILE A 53 4.38 3.08 -0.36
C ILE A 53 4.62 1.96 -1.38
N ALA A 54 5.36 0.91 -1.01
CA ALA A 54 5.64 -0.22 -1.89
C ALA A 54 4.35 -0.92 -2.35
N VAL A 55 3.41 -1.20 -1.43
CA VAL A 55 2.11 -1.78 -1.76
C VAL A 55 1.31 -0.86 -2.69
N ALA A 56 1.33 0.45 -2.45
CA ALA A 56 0.65 1.42 -3.32
C ALA A 56 1.20 1.41 -4.76
N VAL A 57 2.53 1.37 -4.91
CA VAL A 57 3.18 1.26 -6.22
C VAL A 57 2.82 -0.05 -6.90
N TRP A 58 2.83 -1.16 -6.17
CA TRP A 58 2.48 -2.48 -6.72
C TRP A 58 1.03 -2.54 -7.21
N VAL A 59 0.08 -2.04 -6.42
CA VAL A 59 -1.33 -1.97 -6.80
C VAL A 59 -1.51 -1.09 -8.04
N TYR A 60 -0.80 0.04 -8.12
CA TYR A 60 -0.84 0.90 -9.30
C TYR A 60 -0.35 0.17 -10.57
N GLN A 61 0.78 -0.53 -10.49
CA GLN A 61 1.32 -1.30 -11.63
C GLN A 61 0.37 -2.41 -12.07
N ILE A 62 -0.26 -3.13 -11.14
CA ILE A 62 -1.25 -4.17 -11.45
C ILE A 62 -2.45 -3.58 -12.17
N LEU A 63 -2.98 -2.44 -11.70
CA LEU A 63 -4.10 -1.76 -12.34
C LEU A 63 -3.77 -1.30 -13.77
N GLU A 64 -2.56 -0.78 -13.98
CA GLU A 64 -2.09 -0.39 -15.31
C GLU A 64 -1.93 -1.61 -16.24
N GLY A 65 -1.40 -2.71 -15.72
CA GLY A 65 -1.28 -3.98 -16.45
C GLY A 65 -2.63 -4.58 -16.84
N LEU A 66 -3.60 -4.57 -15.93
CA LEU A 66 -4.96 -5.04 -16.17
C LEU A 66 -5.68 -4.21 -17.24
N GLU A 67 -5.45 -2.90 -17.27
CA GLU A 67 -6.04 -2.03 -18.28
C GLU A 67 -5.44 -2.27 -19.67
N LYS A 68 -4.11 -2.39 -19.77
CA LYS A 68 -3.44 -2.78 -21.03
C LYS A 68 -3.94 -4.14 -21.53
N TRP A 69 -4.14 -5.11 -20.63
CA TRP A 69 -4.72 -6.41 -20.97
C TRP A 69 -6.16 -6.28 -21.48
N ARG A 70 -6.98 -5.45 -20.82
CA ARG A 70 -8.36 -5.19 -21.21
C ARG A 70 -8.47 -4.53 -22.58
N GLU A 71 -7.63 -3.55 -22.87
CA GLU A 71 -7.58 -2.87 -24.17
C GLU A 71 -7.17 -3.85 -25.28
N LYS A 72 -6.18 -4.70 -25.02
CA LYS A 72 -5.75 -5.75 -25.97
C LYS A 72 -6.86 -6.76 -26.29
N ASN A 73 -7.68 -7.14 -25.31
CA ASN A 73 -8.80 -8.06 -25.50
C ASN A 73 -10.06 -7.41 -26.09
N LYS A 74 -10.16 -6.07 -26.07
CA LYS A 74 -11.29 -5.36 -26.66
C LYS A 74 -11.10 -5.08 -28.16
N SER A 75 -9.86 -5.18 -28.65
CA SER A 75 -9.49 -5.04 -30.06
C SER A 75 -9.41 -6.38 -30.81
N ARG A 76 -9.82 -7.49 -30.18
CA ARG A 76 -10.07 -8.80 -30.80
C ARG A 76 -11.57 -9.04 -30.85
#